data_AF-A0A849CCY0-F1
#
_entry.id   AF-A0A849CCY0-F1
#
_cell.length_a   1.000
_cell.length_b   1.000
_cell.length_c   1.000
_cell.angle_alpha   90.00
_cell.angle_beta   90.00
_cell.angle_gamma   90.00
#
_symmetry.space_group_name_H-M   'P 1'
#
loop_
_entity.id
_entity.type
_entity.pdbx_description
1 polymer ?
#
loop_
_entity_poly.entity_id
_entity_poly.type
_entity_poly.pdbx_seq_one_letter_code
_entity_poly.pdbx_strand_id
1 'polypeptide(L)'
;MAKGTLLIDVMGYPHLCRECGAMQNWVWAVEARALGRDGMVEAVATDQELPVEIARGVLTAAGRPVAAALLGQRHERGHGFNPNICGRCKHQESWYSLESVVIEGAHRPRIILASAPHPVAQWRELMDALRDGAGYWYVGR
;
A
#
# COMPACT_ATOMS: atom_id res chain seq x y z
N MET A 1 8.63 -9.83 26.67
CA MET A 1 8.90 -8.54 25.98
C MET A 1 7.59 -8.04 25.41
N ALA A 2 7.14 -6.84 25.78
CA ALA A 2 5.92 -6.27 25.18
C ALA A 2 6.17 -6.11 23.67
N LYS A 3 5.36 -6.76 22.84
CA LYS A 3 5.42 -6.61 21.39
C LYS A 3 5.01 -5.17 21.07
N GLY A 4 5.97 -4.32 20.73
CA GLY A 4 5.69 -2.94 20.32
C GLY A 4 4.82 -2.93 19.07
N THR A 5 3.86 -2.01 19.03
CA THR A 5 3.06 -1.72 17.83
C THR A 5 3.30 -0.28 17.41
N LEU A 6 3.12 -0.02 16.12
CA LEU A 6 3.05 1.34 15.57
C LEU A 6 1.74 1.50 14.79
N LEU A 7 1.27 2.73 14.69
CA LEU A 7 0.10 3.04 13.87
C LEU A 7 0.53 3.11 12.40
N ILE A 8 -0.03 2.23 11.58
CA ILE A 8 0.16 2.22 10.13
C ILE A 8 -1.08 2.78 9.46
N ASP A 9 -0.86 3.66 8.49
CA ASP A 9 -1.86 4.21 7.57
C ASP A 9 -1.77 3.51 6.22
N VAL A 10 -2.93 3.12 5.68
CA VAL A 10 -3.07 2.63 4.30
C VAL A 10 -3.52 3.79 3.43
N MET A 11 -2.71 4.12 2.44
CA MET A 11 -2.92 5.27 1.57
C MET A 11 -3.71 4.89 0.33
N GLY A 12 -4.68 5.75 0.01
CA GLY A 12 -5.58 5.65 -1.12
C GLY A 12 -5.30 6.69 -2.20
N TYR A 13 -5.71 6.38 -3.42
CA TYR A 13 -5.76 7.32 -4.52
C TYR A 13 -6.99 7.01 -5.41
N PRO A 14 -7.81 8.01 -5.79
CA PRO A 14 -8.95 7.79 -6.66
C PRO A 14 -8.47 7.41 -8.07
N HIS A 15 -8.87 6.23 -8.55
CA HIS A 15 -8.53 5.75 -9.88
C HIS A 15 -9.77 5.22 -10.60
N LEU A 16 -9.81 5.47 -11.91
CA LEU A 16 -10.85 4.97 -12.80
C LEU A 16 -10.44 3.61 -13.34
N CYS A 17 -11.26 2.58 -13.11
CA CYS A 17 -11.01 1.28 -13.73
C CYS A 17 -11.07 1.39 -15.26
N ARG A 18 -10.00 1.00 -15.95
CA ARG A 18 -9.88 1.08 -17.41
C ARG A 18 -10.85 0.15 -18.15
N GLU A 19 -11.26 -0.94 -17.51
CA GLU A 19 -12.18 -1.92 -18.12
C GLU A 19 -13.65 -1.47 -18.03
N CYS A 20 -14.10 -1.00 -16.86
CA CYS A 20 -15.54 -0.76 -16.62
C CYS A 20 -15.90 0.69 -16.24
N GLY A 21 -14.92 1.59 -16.18
CA GLY A 21 -15.12 3.01 -15.86
C GLY A 21 -15.55 3.29 -14.42
N ALA A 22 -15.48 2.32 -13.51
CA ALA A 22 -15.84 2.54 -12.11
C ALA A 22 -14.74 3.33 -11.38
N MET A 23 -15.11 4.41 -10.69
CA MET A 23 -14.22 5.13 -9.78
C MET A 23 -14.08 4.36 -8.47
N GLN A 24 -12.85 4.17 -8.01
CA GLN A 24 -12.54 3.47 -6.75
C GLN A 24 -11.24 4.01 -6.15
N ASN A 25 -11.10 3.90 -4.82
CA ASN A 25 -9.83 4.22 -4.19
C ASN A 25 -8.90 3.01 -4.29
N TRP A 26 -7.82 3.16 -5.05
CA TRP A 26 -6.73 2.20 -5.07
C TRP A 26 -5.81 2.40 -3.89
N VAL A 27 -5.37 1.30 -3.29
CA VAL A 27 -4.30 1.30 -2.31
C VAL A 27 -2.98 1.46 -3.07
N TRP A 28 -2.18 2.44 -2.67
CA TRP A 28 -0.90 2.70 -3.32
C TRP A 28 0.30 2.66 -2.37
N ALA A 29 0.10 2.84 -1.06
CA ALA A 29 1.18 2.74 -0.08
C ALA A 29 0.71 2.40 1.34
N VAL A 30 1.68 2.01 2.17
CA VAL A 30 1.57 1.95 3.63
C VAL A 30 2.56 2.93 4.27
N GLU A 31 2.16 3.59 5.36
CA GLU A 31 2.97 4.61 6.03
C GLU A 31 2.89 4.48 7.56
N ALA A 32 4.04 4.55 8.23
CA ALA A 32 4.10 4.58 9.69
C ALA A 32 3.93 6.00 10.25
N ARG A 33 2.80 6.27 10.92
CA ARG A 33 2.47 7.61 11.43
C ARG A 33 3.46 8.14 12.47
N ALA A 34 4.04 7.24 13.28
CA ALA A 34 4.94 7.61 14.37
C ALA A 34 6.31 8.14 13.89
N LEU A 35 6.69 7.91 12.62
CA LEU A 35 7.99 8.31 12.06
C LEU A 35 8.01 9.76 11.54
N GLY A 36 6.88 10.46 11.55
CA GLY A 36 6.75 11.82 10.99
C GLY A 36 7.48 12.95 11.72
N ARG A 37 8.37 12.67 12.70
CA ARG A 37 9.09 13.71 13.46
C ARG A 37 10.48 14.06 12.93
N ASP A 38 11.11 13.19 12.15
CA ASP A 38 12.52 13.34 11.74
C ASP A 38 12.72 13.47 10.22
N GLY A 39 11.70 13.92 9.48
CA GLY A 39 11.82 14.26 8.05
C GLY A 39 11.80 13.08 7.08
N MET A 40 12.10 11.86 7.52
CA MET A 40 12.06 10.64 6.69
C MET A 40 10.70 9.95 6.81
N VAL A 41 9.68 10.51 6.15
CA VAL A 41 8.41 9.80 5.97
C VAL A 41 8.60 8.82 4.82
N GLU A 42 8.79 7.53 5.11
CA GLU A 42 8.82 6.49 4.08
C GLU A 42 7.40 5.94 3.88
N ALA A 43 6.69 6.51 2.90
CA ALA A 43 5.56 5.81 2.32
C ALA A 43 6.11 4.71 1.42
N VAL A 44 5.76 3.46 1.73
CA VAL A 44 6.23 2.29 0.99
C VAL A 44 5.15 1.87 0.03
N ALA A 45 5.46 1.85 -1.28
CA ALA A 45 4.50 1.52 -2.30
C ALA A 45 3.97 0.08 -2.11
N THR A 46 2.70 -0.13 -2.42
CA THR A 46 2.09 -1.47 -2.45
C THR A 46 2.31 -2.13 -3.79
N ASP A 47 3.57 -2.20 -4.22
CA ASP A 47 4.02 -2.80 -5.49
C ASP A 47 4.66 -4.19 -5.30
N GLN A 48 4.87 -4.59 -4.05
CA GLN A 48 5.39 -5.89 -3.61
C GLN A 48 4.47 -6.58 -2.60
N GLU A 49 4.72 -7.87 -2.36
CA GLU A 49 3.86 -8.71 -1.51
C GLU A 49 3.81 -8.24 -0.06
N LEU A 50 4.97 -7.97 0.55
CA LEU A 50 5.04 -7.56 1.96
C LEU A 50 4.24 -6.28 2.29
N PRO A 51 4.42 -5.14 1.59
CA PRO A 51 3.58 -3.95 1.83
C PRO A 51 2.10 -4.19 1.53
N VAL A 52 1.76 -5.07 0.58
CA VAL A 52 0.37 -5.49 0.31
C VAL A 52 -0.21 -6.30 1.47
N GLU A 53 0.56 -7.21 2.05
CA GLU A 53 0.16 -7.98 3.23
C GLU A 53 -0.09 -7.09 4.44
N ILE A 54 0.80 -6.11 4.67
CA ILE A 54 0.62 -5.09 5.72
C ILE A 54 -0.67 -4.31 5.46
N ALA A 55 -0.90 -3.86 4.22
CA ALA A 55 -2.12 -3.14 3.87
C ALA A 55 -3.39 -3.97 4.11
N ARG A 56 -3.41 -5.26 3.70
CA ARG A 56 -4.51 -6.19 3.98
C ARG A 56 -4.76 -6.33 5.48
N GLY A 57 -3.69 -6.50 6.26
CA GLY A 57 -3.77 -6.63 7.72
C GLY A 57 -4.38 -5.40 8.37
N VAL A 58 -3.91 -4.21 7.98
CA VAL A 58 -4.43 -2.93 8.50
C VAL A 58 -5.89 -2.70 8.10
N LEU A 59 -6.25 -2.94 6.84
CA LEU A 59 -7.64 -2.82 6.38
C LEU A 59 -8.57 -3.77 7.14
N THR A 60 -8.13 -5.02 7.36
CA THR A 60 -8.90 -6.03 8.11
C THR A 60 -9.08 -5.61 9.56
N ALA A 61 -7.99 -5.22 10.23
CA ALA A 61 -8.02 -4.77 11.63
C ALA A 61 -8.87 -3.50 11.83
N ALA A 62 -8.93 -2.64 10.82
CA ALA A 62 -9.78 -1.43 10.80
C ALA A 62 -11.24 -1.71 10.42
N GLY A 63 -11.68 -2.98 10.33
CA GLY A 63 -13.06 -3.33 10.02
C GLY A 63 -13.44 -3.16 8.54
N ARG A 64 -12.46 -3.19 7.63
CA ARG A 64 -12.66 -3.08 6.16
C ARG A 64 -12.25 -4.35 5.40
N PRO A 65 -12.75 -5.55 5.76
CA PRO A 65 -12.34 -6.81 5.13
C PRO A 65 -12.70 -6.87 3.65
N VAL A 66 -13.78 -6.21 3.22
CA VAL A 66 -14.16 -6.13 1.79
C VAL A 66 -13.11 -5.37 0.98
N ALA A 67 -12.55 -4.28 1.53
CA ALA A 67 -11.47 -3.55 0.86
C ALA A 67 -10.17 -4.37 0.85
N ALA A 68 -9.86 -5.09 1.94
CA ALA A 68 -8.71 -5.99 1.99
C ALA A 68 -8.80 -7.11 0.94
N ALA A 69 -10.00 -7.65 0.70
CA ALA A 69 -10.26 -8.67 -0.31
C ALA A 69 -10.11 -8.16 -1.77
N LEU A 70 -10.07 -6.84 -1.98
CA LEU A 70 -9.77 -6.25 -3.28
C LEU A 70 -8.26 -6.04 -3.51
N LEU A 71 -7.42 -6.47 -2.58
CA LEU A 71 -5.98 -6.59 -2.80
C LEU A 71 -5.68 -8.01 -3.30
N GLY A 72 -5.49 -8.15 -4.61
CA GLY A 72 -5.16 -9.36 -5.34
C GLY A 72 -3.71 -9.80 -5.19
N GLN A 73 -3.41 -10.96 -5.79
CA GLN A 73 -2.08 -11.55 -5.78
C GLN A 73 -1.25 -11.04 -6.96
N ARG A 74 0.06 -11.31 -6.91
CA ARG A 74 0.95 -11.06 -8.04
C ARG A 74 0.58 -11.99 -9.20
N HIS A 75 0.32 -11.39 -10.37
CA HIS A 75 0.17 -12.11 -11.63
C HIS A 75 1.28 -11.77 -12.64
N GLU A 76 2.02 -10.69 -12.40
CA GLU A 76 3.07 -10.19 -13.28
C GLU A 76 4.46 -10.67 -12.82
N ARG A 77 5.31 -11.04 -13.80
CA ARG A 77 6.74 -11.31 -13.59
C ARG A 77 7.51 -10.00 -13.68
N GLY A 78 8.49 -9.81 -12.79
CA GLY A 78 9.36 -8.64 -12.80
C GLY A 78 9.35 -7.89 -11.48
N HIS A 79 9.88 -6.66 -11.50
CA HIS A 79 10.20 -5.94 -10.29
C HIS A 79 9.01 -5.48 -9.46
N GLY A 80 7.78 -5.36 -10.00
CA GLY A 80 6.59 -4.94 -9.24
C GLY A 80 5.28 -5.47 -9.84
N PHE A 81 4.16 -5.25 -9.14
CA PHE A 81 2.81 -5.59 -9.62
C PHE A 81 1.76 -4.64 -9.04
N ASN A 82 0.58 -4.57 -9.68
CA ASN A 82 -0.57 -3.86 -9.13
C ASN A 82 -1.46 -4.82 -8.31
N PRO A 83 -1.68 -4.61 -7.01
CA PRO A 83 -2.55 -5.47 -6.21
C PRO A 83 -4.04 -5.11 -6.35
N ASN A 84 -4.40 -3.98 -6.96
CA ASN A 84 -5.77 -3.47 -6.88
C ASN A 84 -6.71 -4.20 -7.86
N ILE A 85 -7.67 -4.95 -7.32
CA ILE A 85 -8.76 -5.57 -8.05
C ILE A 85 -9.95 -4.62 -8.09
N CYS A 86 -10.55 -4.44 -9.27
CA CYS A 86 -11.77 -3.66 -9.40
C CYS A 86 -12.93 -4.28 -8.61
N GLY A 87 -13.54 -3.51 -7.71
CA GLY A 87 -14.70 -3.96 -6.94
C GLY A 87 -15.89 -4.38 -7.80
N ARG A 88 -16.08 -3.74 -8.96
CA ARG A 88 -17.21 -3.93 -9.89
C ARG A 88 -16.99 -5.06 -10.89
N CYS A 89 -15.93 -5.01 -11.69
CA CYS A 89 -15.70 -5.97 -12.78
C CYS A 89 -14.65 -7.05 -12.47
N LYS A 90 -14.01 -6.99 -11.28
CA LYS A 90 -12.95 -7.91 -10.85
C LYS A 90 -11.69 -7.91 -11.71
N HIS A 91 -11.57 -6.98 -12.66
CA HIS A 91 -10.35 -6.77 -13.41
C HIS A 91 -9.23 -6.23 -12.52
N GLN A 92 -8.03 -6.78 -12.66
CA GLN A 92 -6.79 -6.29 -12.06
C GLN A 92 -5.93 -5.73 -13.19
N GLU A 93 -5.69 -4.43 -13.15
CA GLU A 93 -4.88 -3.73 -14.16
C GLU A 93 -3.39 -4.03 -13.96
N SER A 94 -2.57 -3.78 -14.98
CA SER A 94 -1.12 -4.02 -14.91
C SER A 94 -0.37 -3.06 -13.98
N TRP A 95 0.88 -3.42 -13.66
CA TRP A 95 1.84 -2.60 -12.91
C TRP A 95 1.88 -1.14 -13.37
N TYR A 96 1.96 -0.87 -14.68
CA TYR A 96 2.06 0.48 -15.22
C TYR A 96 0.90 1.41 -14.81
N SER A 97 -0.27 0.83 -14.53
CA SER A 97 -1.41 1.60 -14.03
C SER A 97 -1.22 2.02 -12.57
N LEU A 98 -0.61 1.15 -11.76
CA LEU A 98 -0.24 1.46 -10.38
C LEU A 98 0.94 2.44 -10.32
N GLU A 99 1.95 2.31 -11.18
CA GLU A 99 3.12 3.20 -11.21
C GLU A 99 2.71 4.68 -11.29
N SER A 100 1.78 5.02 -12.18
CA SER A 100 1.24 6.38 -12.29
C SER A 100 0.51 6.83 -11.01
N VAL A 101 -0.20 5.91 -10.36
CA VAL A 101 -0.91 6.16 -9.11
C VAL A 101 0.05 6.36 -7.94
N VAL A 102 1.16 5.62 -7.87
CA VAL A 102 2.21 5.81 -6.86
C VAL A 102 2.85 7.19 -7.01
N ILE A 103 3.20 7.58 -8.24
CA ILE A 103 3.79 8.90 -8.51
C ILE A 103 2.81 10.02 -8.14
N GLU A 104 1.56 9.97 -8.61
CA GLU A 104 0.57 10.99 -8.27
C GLU A 104 0.22 10.99 -6.78
N GLY A 105 0.06 9.82 -6.16
CA GLY A 105 -0.21 9.65 -4.73
C GLY A 105 0.87 10.26 -3.85
N ALA A 106 2.13 10.17 -4.27
CA ALA A 106 3.29 10.78 -3.62
C ALA A 106 3.22 12.33 -3.58
N HIS A 107 2.65 12.93 -4.63
CA HIS A 107 2.65 14.38 -4.83
C HIS A 107 1.33 15.07 -4.44
N ARG A 108 0.28 14.31 -4.08
CA ARG A 108 -1.05 14.83 -3.74
C ARG A 108 -1.29 14.79 -2.22
N PRO A 109 -2.30 15.51 -1.72
CA PRO A 109 -2.76 15.34 -0.35
C PRO A 109 -3.11 13.87 -0.08
N ARG A 110 -2.53 13.31 0.99
CA ARG A 110 -2.72 11.90 1.37
C ARG A 110 -4.19 11.61 1.69
N ILE A 111 -4.73 10.56 1.08
CA ILE A 111 -6.04 9.99 1.45
C ILE A 111 -5.78 8.75 2.31
N ILE A 112 -6.18 8.78 3.58
CA ILE A 112 -6.05 7.63 4.48
C ILE A 112 -7.31 6.79 4.35
N LEU A 113 -7.17 5.55 3.87
CA LEU A 113 -8.28 4.60 3.75
C LEU A 113 -8.55 3.88 5.08
N ALA A 114 -7.49 3.56 5.82
CA ALA A 114 -7.56 2.92 7.11
C ALA A 114 -6.30 3.20 7.94
N SER A 115 -6.45 3.08 9.25
CA SER A 115 -5.35 3.12 10.20
C SER A 115 -5.54 1.99 11.22
N ALA A 116 -4.47 1.27 11.55
CA ALA A 116 -4.51 0.26 12.61
C ALA A 116 -3.15 0.08 13.29
N PRO A 117 -3.12 -0.33 14.57
CA PRO A 117 -1.89 -0.79 15.20
C PRO A 117 -1.34 -2.01 14.46
N HIS A 118 -0.05 -1.99 14.16
CA HIS A 118 0.65 -3.04 13.45
C HIS A 118 1.96 -3.41 14.18
N PRO A 119 2.40 -4.69 14.18
CA PRO A 119 3.61 -5.09 14.88
C PRO A 119 4.87 -4.37 14.37
N VAL A 120 5.69 -3.84 15.28
CA VAL A 120 6.98 -3.19 14.94
C VAL A 120 7.93 -4.14 14.22
N ALA A 121 7.89 -5.44 14.55
CA ALA A 121 8.75 -6.43 13.92
C ALA A 121 8.50 -6.56 12.41
N GLN A 122 7.23 -6.64 11.98
CA GLN A 122 6.86 -6.72 10.56
C GLN A 122 7.18 -5.43 9.81
N TRP A 123 6.99 -4.26 10.46
CA TRP A 123 7.41 -3.00 9.86
C TRP A 123 8.93 -2.94 9.67
N ARG A 124 9.72 -3.40 10.65
CA ARG A 124 11.19 -3.44 10.50
C ARG A 124 11.65 -4.36 9.40
N GLU A 125 11.01 -5.53 9.25
CA GLU A 125 11.28 -6.44 8.14
C GLU A 125 11.07 -5.77 6.78
N LEU A 126 9.99 -4.98 6.64
CA LEU A 126 9.79 -4.16 5.45
C LEU A 126 10.92 -3.17 5.24
N MET A 127 11.29 -2.42 6.28
CA MET A 127 12.35 -1.40 6.20
C MET A 127 13.73 -2.01 5.88
N ASP A 128 14.03 -3.20 6.39
CA ASP A 128 15.29 -3.89 6.11
C ASP A 128 15.28 -4.42 4.67
N ALA A 129 14.15 -4.95 4.18
CA ALA A 129 13.99 -5.35 2.78
C ALA A 129 14.14 -4.16 1.81
N LEU A 130 13.68 -2.96 2.18
CA LEU A 130 13.90 -1.72 1.42
C LEU A 130 15.39 -1.40 1.29
N ARG A 131 16.13 -1.46 2.41
CA ARG A 131 17.58 -1.13 2.45
C ARG A 131 18.43 -2.11 1.66
N ASP A 132 18.04 -3.37 1.63
CA ASP A 132 18.76 -4.43 0.92
C ASP A 132 18.51 -4.42 -0.59
N GLY A 133 17.77 -3.43 -1.11
CA GLY A 133 17.66 -3.16 -2.54
C GLY A 133 16.62 -4.03 -3.26
N ALA A 134 15.59 -4.52 -2.58
CA ALA A 134 14.56 -5.39 -3.17
C ALA A 134 13.58 -4.69 -4.14
N GLY A 135 13.98 -3.56 -4.74
CA GLY A 135 13.29 -2.94 -5.88
C GLY A 135 11.95 -2.26 -5.55
N TYR A 136 11.69 -2.01 -4.27
CA TYR A 136 10.50 -1.28 -3.82
C TYR A 136 10.59 0.21 -4.19
N TRP A 137 9.50 0.78 -4.68
CA TRP A 137 9.37 2.23 -4.72
C TRP A 137 9.06 2.75 -3.32
N TYR A 138 9.92 3.63 -2.81
CA TYR A 138 9.67 4.37 -1.59
C TYR A 138 9.70 5.87 -1.89
N VAL A 139 8.82 6.61 -1.23
CA VAL A 139 8.77 8.05 -1.32
C VAL A 139 9.29 8.58 0.00
N GLY A 140 10.53 9.07 0.00
CA GLY A 140 11.01 10.00 1.02
C GLY A 140 10.55 11.42 0.67
N ARG A 141 10.34 12.26 1.68
CA ARG A 141 10.22 13.70 1.46
C ARG A 141 11.59 14.34 1.31
#